data_AF-A0A817LIN3-F1
#
_entry.id   AF-A0A817LIN3-F1
#
_cell.length_a   1.000
_cell.length_b   1.000
_cell.length_c   1.000
_cell.angle_alpha   90.00
_cell.angle_beta   90.00
_cell.angle_gamma   90.00
#
_symmetry.space_group_name_H-M   'P 1'
#
loop_
_entity.id
_entity.type
_entity.pdbx_description
1 polymer ?
#
loop_
_entity_poly.entity_id
_entity_poly.type
_entity_poly.pdbx_seq_one_letter_code
_entity_poly.pdbx_strand_id
1 'polypeptide(L)'
;MVGEEDQGHTILFHIDSLTNAFNYSKTTNGSFDLFFHAGETNWPENHLLSNYGDGVSTFENIYDALVLRTRRIGHGLSLAKRPDMYEYIRERQIAIEVCPASNQIIGYVADLRNHPGIVYHRSGIPIVLSGDDPGSFGYNQLTVDFYLATMAWGLNLADLKQFAWNSIQYSSLPDNRKKEGFEKWKNQWNLFIDSSYRLACNQILPNVIMNISNILPTYGPYDQSINVTLFGSGFEKAICKNIICKFGEKETNGIFIDLNEIICPTPSKNTDLSIVPISIVINNEILETGLNYKFVSSLLVIDDETLTTITSSKSDKFVIVNQKLIVALLILLLALIM
;
A
#
# COMPACT_ATOMS: atom_id res chain seq x y z
N MET A 1 21.18 -20.18 1.97
CA MET A 1 22.55 -19.79 1.61
C MET A 1 22.68 -18.31 1.90
N VAL A 2 23.82 -17.86 2.43
CA VAL A 2 24.08 -16.49 2.90
C VAL A 2 25.49 -16.08 2.51
N GLY A 3 25.79 -14.78 2.54
CA GLY A 3 27.08 -14.21 2.16
C GLY A 3 26.91 -13.06 1.16
N GLU A 4 28.01 -12.46 0.73
CA GLU A 4 28.00 -11.45 -0.33
C GLU A 4 27.61 -12.12 -1.67
N GLU A 5 26.33 -11.98 -2.06
CA GLU A 5 25.77 -12.70 -3.20
C GLU A 5 26.56 -12.43 -4.49
N ASP A 6 26.88 -11.16 -4.76
CA ASP A 6 27.61 -10.68 -5.94
C ASP A 6 29.06 -11.19 -6.07
N GLN A 7 29.67 -11.56 -4.95
CA GLN A 7 31.03 -12.12 -4.89
C GLN A 7 31.05 -13.57 -4.41
N GLY A 8 29.90 -14.23 -4.43
CA GLY A 8 29.73 -15.63 -4.04
C GLY A 8 29.45 -16.54 -5.23
N HIS A 9 29.30 -17.83 -4.91
CA HIS A 9 28.77 -18.81 -5.85
C HIS A 9 27.24 -18.68 -5.99
N THR A 10 26.73 -18.91 -7.20
CA THR A 10 25.28 -18.91 -7.46
C THR A 10 24.56 -20.10 -6.83
N ILE A 11 23.22 -20.05 -6.80
CA ILE A 11 22.41 -21.20 -6.39
C ILE A 11 22.69 -22.41 -7.29
N LEU A 12 22.87 -22.19 -8.59
CA LEU A 12 23.18 -23.23 -9.56
C LEU A 12 24.47 -24.01 -9.22
N PHE A 13 25.52 -23.33 -8.76
CA PHE A 13 26.76 -24.00 -8.33
C PHE A 13 26.49 -25.04 -7.23
N HIS A 14 25.53 -24.79 -6.35
CA HIS A 14 25.19 -25.67 -5.23
C HIS A 14 24.13 -26.73 -5.57
N ILE A 15 23.71 -26.87 -6.84
CA ILE A 15 22.56 -27.71 -7.23
C ILE A 15 22.72 -29.18 -6.85
N ASP A 16 23.91 -29.76 -6.97
CA ASP A 16 24.17 -31.15 -6.62
C ASP A 16 24.01 -31.39 -5.11
N SER A 17 24.56 -30.48 -4.31
CA SER A 17 24.44 -30.52 -2.84
C SER A 17 22.98 -30.38 -2.40
N LEU A 18 22.25 -29.44 -3.01
CA LEU A 18 20.82 -29.21 -2.73
C LEU A 18 19.97 -30.41 -3.14
N THR A 19 20.25 -31.02 -4.29
CA THR A 19 19.55 -32.20 -4.78
C THR A 19 19.78 -33.41 -3.87
N ASN A 20 21.02 -33.61 -3.41
CA ASN A 20 21.36 -34.66 -2.46
C ASN A 20 20.64 -34.47 -1.12
N ALA A 21 20.62 -33.24 -0.59
CA ALA A 21 19.90 -32.92 0.64
C ALA A 21 18.39 -33.17 0.52
N PHE A 22 17.78 -32.77 -0.60
CA PHE A 22 16.36 -33.00 -0.88
C PHE A 22 16.03 -34.50 -1.04
N ASN A 23 16.89 -35.27 -1.70
CA ASN A 23 16.71 -36.71 -1.81
C ASN A 23 16.83 -37.39 -0.44
N TYR A 24 17.76 -36.95 0.41
CA TYR A 24 17.91 -37.45 1.77
C TYR A 24 16.72 -37.09 2.69
N SER A 25 16.10 -35.91 2.53
CA SER A 25 14.92 -35.57 3.32
C SER A 25 13.74 -36.48 3.01
N LYS A 26 13.60 -36.92 1.75
CA LYS A 26 12.57 -37.88 1.34
C LYS A 26 12.74 -39.25 2.00
N THR A 27 13.98 -39.72 2.22
CA THR A 27 14.21 -41.02 2.87
C THR A 27 13.88 -41.01 4.35
N THR A 28 13.97 -39.84 5.00
CA THR A 28 13.68 -39.65 6.42
C THR A 28 12.24 -39.19 6.68
N ASN A 29 11.40 -39.11 5.65
CA ASN A 29 10.02 -38.59 5.69
C ASN A 29 9.93 -37.18 6.32
N GLY A 30 11.00 -36.38 6.20
CA GLY A 30 11.08 -35.02 6.70
C GLY A 30 10.74 -33.98 5.63
N SER A 31 10.25 -32.80 6.03
CA SER A 31 10.12 -31.65 5.15
C SER A 31 11.46 -30.91 5.02
N PHE A 32 11.85 -30.57 3.80
CA PHE A 32 13.02 -29.75 3.53
C PHE A 32 12.59 -28.40 2.97
N ASP A 33 12.40 -27.45 3.87
CA ASP A 33 12.00 -26.10 3.52
C ASP A 33 13.23 -25.26 3.16
N LEU A 34 13.18 -24.60 2.00
CA LEU A 34 14.24 -23.76 1.51
C LEU A 34 13.87 -22.28 1.64
N PHE A 35 14.80 -21.50 2.19
CA PHE A 35 14.74 -20.03 2.31
C PHE A 35 16.05 -19.48 1.74
N PHE A 36 16.02 -19.06 0.49
CA PHE A 36 17.22 -18.57 -0.19
C PHE A 36 17.30 -17.06 -0.05
N HIS A 37 18.47 -16.57 0.38
CA HIS A 37 18.90 -15.24 0.00
C HIS A 37 19.11 -15.26 -1.53
N ALA A 38 18.39 -14.40 -2.24
CA ALA A 38 18.46 -14.36 -3.70
C ALA A 38 18.07 -12.99 -4.25
N GLY A 39 18.86 -12.49 -5.18
CA GLY A 39 18.63 -11.24 -5.87
C GLY A 39 18.88 -10.00 -5.01
N GLU A 40 19.72 -10.07 -3.98
CA GLU A 40 20.28 -8.89 -3.32
C GLU A 40 21.41 -8.31 -4.16
N THR A 41 21.06 -7.72 -5.31
CA THR A 41 22.05 -7.21 -6.26
C THR A 41 21.53 -6.03 -7.08
N ASN A 42 22.43 -5.12 -7.41
CA ASN A 42 22.19 -4.05 -8.37
C ASN A 42 22.70 -4.33 -9.78
N TRP A 43 23.36 -5.48 -10.02
CA TRP A 43 23.86 -5.83 -11.34
C TRP A 43 22.78 -5.73 -12.43
N PRO A 44 23.14 -5.25 -13.63
CA PRO A 44 22.19 -5.14 -14.74
C PRO A 44 21.83 -6.53 -15.31
N GLU A 45 20.69 -6.63 -15.99
CA GLU A 45 20.21 -7.87 -16.62
C GLU A 45 21.20 -8.48 -17.62
N ASN A 46 22.05 -7.66 -18.24
CA ASN A 46 23.08 -8.11 -19.17
C ASN A 46 24.36 -8.63 -18.47
N HIS A 47 24.38 -8.69 -17.14
CA HIS A 47 25.43 -9.37 -16.39
C HIS A 47 25.12 -10.87 -16.39
N LEU A 48 25.73 -11.63 -17.31
CA LEU A 48 25.31 -13.01 -17.60
C LEU A 48 26.08 -14.10 -16.82
N LEU A 49 27.24 -13.78 -16.24
CA LEU A 49 28.12 -14.77 -15.59
C LEU A 49 28.47 -14.33 -14.17
N SER A 50 28.64 -15.29 -13.26
CA SER A 50 29.21 -15.02 -11.93
C SER A 50 30.72 -14.82 -12.01
N ASN A 51 31.29 -14.22 -10.97
CA ASN A 51 32.74 -14.03 -10.84
C ASN A 51 33.52 -15.36 -10.67
N TYR A 52 32.82 -16.49 -10.48
CA TYR A 52 33.39 -17.81 -10.22
C TYR A 52 33.18 -18.81 -11.35
N GLY A 53 32.58 -18.38 -12.47
CA GLY A 53 32.35 -19.25 -13.62
C GLY A 53 31.25 -20.28 -13.40
N ASP A 54 30.22 -19.94 -12.61
CA ASP A 54 29.09 -20.84 -12.30
C ASP A 54 28.12 -21.05 -13.48
N GLY A 55 28.42 -20.48 -14.65
CA GLY A 55 27.61 -20.59 -15.87
C GLY A 55 26.46 -19.59 -15.98
N VAL A 56 26.03 -18.99 -14.87
CA VAL A 56 25.04 -17.90 -14.78
C VAL A 56 25.48 -16.87 -13.75
N SER A 57 24.90 -15.67 -13.77
CA SER A 57 25.16 -14.66 -12.74
C SER A 57 24.20 -14.77 -11.55
N THR A 58 24.49 -13.99 -10.51
CA THR A 58 23.66 -13.84 -9.30
C THR A 58 22.28 -13.30 -9.59
N PHE A 59 22.11 -12.62 -10.74
CA PHE A 59 20.82 -12.15 -11.21
C PHE A 59 19.81 -13.30 -11.43
N GLU A 60 20.28 -14.51 -11.77
CA GLU A 60 19.42 -15.68 -11.98
C GLU A 60 19.07 -16.44 -10.70
N ASN A 61 19.65 -16.09 -9.55
CA ASN A 61 19.39 -16.79 -8.29
C ASN A 61 17.91 -16.76 -7.88
N ILE A 62 17.16 -15.70 -8.23
CA ILE A 62 15.70 -15.67 -7.99
C ILE A 62 15.01 -16.79 -8.79
N TYR A 63 15.36 -16.96 -10.07
CA TYR A 63 14.79 -18.02 -10.90
C TYR A 63 15.09 -19.39 -10.30
N ASP A 64 16.34 -19.65 -9.95
CA ASP A 64 16.77 -20.92 -9.37
C ASP A 64 16.07 -21.20 -8.03
N ALA A 65 15.92 -20.18 -7.18
CA ALA A 65 15.19 -20.28 -5.92
C ALA A 65 13.72 -20.68 -6.15
N LEU A 66 13.07 -20.13 -7.18
CA LEU A 66 11.69 -20.47 -7.55
C LEU A 66 11.56 -21.90 -8.11
N VAL A 67 12.50 -22.33 -8.95
CA VAL A 67 12.57 -23.71 -9.48
C VAL A 67 12.74 -24.71 -8.35
N LEU A 68 13.59 -24.37 -7.37
CA LEU A 68 13.84 -25.18 -6.17
C LEU A 68 12.75 -25.06 -5.11
N ARG A 69 11.62 -24.41 -5.44
CA ARG A 69 10.42 -24.31 -4.59
C ARG A 69 10.71 -23.71 -3.22
N THR A 70 11.51 -22.64 -3.20
CA THR A 70 11.71 -21.85 -1.99
C THR A 70 10.38 -21.38 -1.41
N ARG A 71 10.27 -21.35 -0.08
CA ARG A 71 9.08 -20.87 0.62
C ARG A 71 9.05 -19.36 0.75
N ARG A 72 10.23 -18.74 0.87
CA ARG A 72 10.43 -17.28 0.90
C ARG A 72 11.77 -16.93 0.27
N ILE A 73 11.83 -15.75 -0.34
CA ILE A 73 13.04 -15.19 -0.93
C ILE A 73 13.56 -14.09 -0.02
N GLY A 74 14.80 -14.22 0.43
CA GLY A 74 15.52 -13.17 1.13
C GLY A 74 15.87 -12.04 0.17
N HIS A 75 15.54 -10.80 0.57
CA HIS A 75 15.85 -9.54 -0.10
C HIS A 75 15.09 -9.33 -1.42
N GLY A 76 15.43 -10.08 -2.48
CA GLY A 76 14.78 -9.98 -3.78
C GLY A 76 14.81 -8.58 -4.39
N LEU A 77 15.90 -7.81 -4.24
CA LEU A 77 16.04 -6.47 -4.81
C LEU A 77 15.94 -6.49 -6.35
N SER A 78 16.56 -7.47 -6.99
CA SER A 78 16.57 -7.59 -8.46
C SER A 78 15.26 -8.11 -9.04
N LEU A 79 14.31 -8.57 -8.21
CA LEU A 79 12.99 -9.05 -8.66
C LEU A 79 12.22 -7.97 -9.44
N ALA A 80 12.43 -6.68 -9.15
CA ALA A 80 11.81 -5.59 -9.88
C ALA A 80 12.17 -5.55 -11.38
N LYS A 81 13.30 -6.18 -11.76
CA LYS A 81 13.75 -6.36 -13.14
C LYS A 81 13.18 -7.64 -13.78
N ARG A 82 12.33 -8.39 -13.06
CA ARG A 82 11.77 -9.69 -13.46
C ARG A 82 10.24 -9.75 -13.30
N PRO A 83 9.47 -8.87 -13.98
CA PRO A 83 8.01 -8.90 -13.94
C PRO A 83 7.42 -10.21 -14.47
N ASP A 84 8.15 -10.95 -15.30
CA ASP A 84 7.81 -12.30 -15.78
C ASP A 84 7.58 -13.31 -14.64
N MET A 85 8.19 -13.08 -13.47
CA MET A 85 8.08 -13.98 -12.31
C MET A 85 6.93 -13.64 -11.37
N TYR A 86 6.31 -12.46 -11.52
CA TYR A 86 5.35 -11.93 -10.53
C TYR A 86 4.13 -12.83 -10.38
N GLU A 87 3.59 -13.31 -11.49
CA GLU A 87 2.43 -14.20 -11.49
C GLU A 87 2.74 -15.51 -10.76
N TYR A 88 3.87 -16.15 -11.08
CA TYR A 88 4.30 -17.38 -10.45
C TYR A 88 4.46 -17.22 -8.92
N ILE A 89 5.10 -16.14 -8.48
CA ILE A 89 5.32 -15.80 -7.07
C ILE A 89 3.98 -15.58 -6.35
N ARG A 90 3.06 -14.82 -6.97
CA ARG A 90 1.75 -14.52 -6.41
C ARG A 90 0.90 -15.77 -6.28
N GLU A 91 0.79 -16.59 -7.31
CA GLU A 91 -0.01 -17.81 -7.29
C GLU A 91 0.47 -18.80 -6.23
N ARG A 92 1.78 -18.92 -6.06
CA ARG A 92 2.39 -19.82 -5.08
C ARG A 92 2.53 -19.22 -3.69
N GLN A 93 2.14 -17.95 -3.52
CA GLN A 93 2.21 -17.23 -2.26
C GLN A 93 3.64 -17.29 -1.66
N ILE A 94 4.66 -17.04 -2.49
CA ILE A 94 6.06 -17.01 -2.06
C ILE A 94 6.36 -15.60 -1.55
N ALA A 95 6.64 -15.47 -0.25
CA ALA A 95 6.89 -14.16 0.34
C ALA A 95 8.31 -13.66 0.08
N ILE A 96 8.44 -12.36 -0.16
CA ILE A 96 9.74 -11.66 -0.23
C ILE A 96 10.04 -11.05 1.15
N GLU A 97 11.18 -11.40 1.73
CA GLU A 97 11.68 -10.83 2.98
C GLU A 97 12.43 -9.54 2.63
N VAL A 98 11.82 -8.40 2.91
CA VAL A 98 12.32 -7.08 2.54
C VAL A 98 13.00 -6.42 3.74
N CYS A 99 14.23 -5.95 3.56
CA CYS A 99 15.10 -5.41 4.61
C CYS A 99 15.57 -3.98 4.28
N PRO A 100 14.68 -2.96 4.33
CA PRO A 100 14.97 -1.63 3.80
C PRO A 100 16.21 -0.96 4.43
N ALA A 101 16.38 -1.06 5.75
CA ALA A 101 17.53 -0.46 6.41
C ALA A 101 18.83 -1.12 5.97
N SER A 102 18.86 -2.46 5.91
CA SER A 102 20.00 -3.23 5.39
C SER A 102 20.38 -2.77 3.98
N ASN A 103 19.42 -2.78 3.05
CA ASN A 103 19.67 -2.43 1.65
C ASN A 103 20.16 -0.97 1.48
N GLN A 104 19.76 -0.05 2.37
CA GLN A 104 20.28 1.31 2.37
C GLN A 104 21.70 1.39 2.94
N ILE A 105 21.96 0.73 4.07
CA ILE A 105 23.24 0.79 4.78
C ILE A 105 24.36 0.15 3.97
N ILE A 106 24.10 -0.98 3.33
CA ILE A 106 25.10 -1.69 2.50
C ILE A 106 25.18 -1.13 1.07
N GLY A 107 24.44 -0.05 0.77
CA GLY A 107 24.64 0.75 -0.44
C GLY A 107 23.85 0.32 -1.67
N TYR A 108 22.92 -0.63 -1.57
CA TYR A 108 22.08 -1.00 -2.70
C TYR A 108 21.01 0.05 -3.03
N VAL A 109 20.44 0.72 -2.02
CA VAL A 109 19.36 1.70 -2.21
C VAL A 109 19.67 2.99 -1.46
N ALA A 110 20.15 4.02 -2.18
CA ALA A 110 20.49 5.31 -1.57
C ALA A 110 19.24 6.04 -1.01
N ASP A 111 18.15 6.04 -1.76
CA ASP A 111 16.87 6.65 -1.39
C ASP A 111 15.78 5.59 -1.32
N LEU A 112 15.26 5.34 -0.12
CA LEU A 112 14.26 4.30 0.12
C LEU A 112 12.92 4.55 -0.58
N ARG A 113 12.65 5.76 -1.08
CA ARG A 113 11.50 6.03 -1.95
C ARG A 113 11.59 5.27 -3.28
N ASN A 114 12.80 4.90 -3.69
CA ASN A 114 13.08 4.10 -4.89
C ASN A 114 13.21 2.59 -4.57
N HIS A 115 12.99 2.18 -3.32
CA HIS A 115 13.13 0.78 -2.93
C HIS A 115 12.04 -0.08 -3.59
N PRO A 116 12.37 -1.23 -4.23
CA PRO A 116 11.41 -1.99 -5.02
C PRO A 116 10.34 -2.71 -4.20
N GLY A 117 10.56 -2.91 -2.90
CA GLY A 117 9.61 -3.55 -1.98
C GLY A 117 8.17 -3.02 -2.05
N ILE A 118 7.96 -1.70 -2.23
CA ILE A 118 6.62 -1.14 -2.39
C ILE A 118 5.93 -1.59 -3.68
N VAL A 119 6.69 -1.78 -4.77
CA VAL A 119 6.16 -2.26 -6.04
C VAL A 119 5.64 -3.69 -5.88
N TYR A 120 6.37 -4.54 -5.14
CA TYR A 120 5.94 -5.91 -4.86
C TYR A 120 4.61 -5.92 -4.11
N HIS A 121 4.53 -5.16 -3.01
CA HIS A 121 3.31 -5.05 -2.21
C HIS A 121 2.12 -4.55 -3.03
N ARG A 122 2.29 -3.48 -3.81
CA ARG A 122 1.22 -2.93 -4.67
C ARG A 122 0.86 -3.84 -5.85
N SER A 123 1.75 -4.77 -6.23
CA SER A 123 1.50 -5.80 -7.25
C SER A 123 0.88 -7.09 -6.69
N GLY A 124 0.53 -7.10 -5.40
CA GLY A 124 -0.07 -8.24 -4.72
C GLY A 124 0.90 -9.37 -4.40
N ILE A 125 2.21 -9.14 -4.54
CA ILE A 125 3.24 -10.08 -4.08
C ILE A 125 3.31 -9.98 -2.55
N PRO A 126 3.23 -11.10 -1.82
CA PRO A 126 3.35 -11.05 -0.38
C PRO A 126 4.76 -10.63 0.04
N ILE A 127 4.85 -9.63 0.90
CA ILE A 127 6.11 -9.22 1.52
C ILE A 127 6.06 -9.34 3.04
N VAL A 128 7.23 -9.54 3.64
CA VAL A 128 7.48 -9.49 5.09
C VAL A 128 8.61 -8.52 5.33
N LEU A 129 8.41 -7.51 6.19
CA LEU A 129 9.51 -6.64 6.62
C LEU A 129 10.37 -7.37 7.66
N SER A 130 11.69 -7.27 7.51
CA SER A 130 12.69 -7.83 8.42
C SER A 130 13.76 -6.80 8.74
N GLY A 131 14.41 -6.95 9.89
CA GLY A 131 15.52 -6.08 10.30
C GLY A 131 16.89 -6.59 9.87
N ASP A 132 16.96 -7.78 9.28
CA ASP A 132 18.19 -8.44 8.85
C ASP A 132 19.21 -8.56 10.00
N ASP A 133 20.28 -7.75 9.98
CA ASP A 133 21.31 -7.68 11.01
C ASP A 133 21.27 -6.37 11.85
N PRO A 134 20.18 -6.08 12.60
CA PRO A 134 20.00 -4.77 13.24
C PRO A 134 21.15 -4.42 14.20
N GLY A 135 21.68 -5.43 14.90
CA GLY A 135 22.82 -5.27 15.81
C GLY A 135 24.11 -4.82 15.11
N SER A 136 24.36 -5.31 13.89
CA SER A 136 25.50 -4.89 13.07
C SER A 136 25.33 -3.47 12.53
N PHE A 137 24.08 -3.06 12.30
CA PHE A 137 23.72 -1.74 11.79
C PHE A 137 23.57 -0.67 12.87
N GLY A 138 23.76 -1.01 14.15
CA GLY A 138 23.72 -0.06 15.26
C GLY A 138 22.32 0.40 15.65
N TYR A 139 21.28 -0.33 15.25
CA TYR A 139 19.91 -0.12 15.73
C TYR A 139 19.34 -1.39 16.34
N ASN A 140 18.15 -1.30 16.93
CA ASN A 140 17.56 -2.42 17.63
C ASN A 140 16.15 -2.71 17.10
N GLN A 141 15.83 -4.00 17.08
CA GLN A 141 14.54 -4.54 16.67
C GLN A 141 14.10 -4.11 15.25
N LEU A 142 12.83 -4.41 14.97
CA LEU A 142 12.18 -4.28 13.67
C LEU A 142 11.53 -2.90 13.45
N THR A 143 11.48 -2.05 14.48
CA THR A 143 10.79 -0.75 14.44
C THR A 143 11.41 0.20 13.43
N VAL A 144 12.73 0.17 13.25
CA VAL A 144 13.44 1.03 12.30
C VAL A 144 13.00 0.72 10.87
N ASP A 145 13.00 -0.55 10.47
CA ASP A 145 12.57 -0.97 9.14
C ASP A 145 11.09 -0.63 8.88
N PHE A 146 10.21 -0.83 9.87
CA PHE A 146 8.81 -0.40 9.77
C PHE A 146 8.70 1.12 9.61
N TYR A 147 9.45 1.91 10.38
CA TYR A 147 9.44 3.37 10.28
C TYR A 147 9.91 3.83 8.90
N LEU A 148 11.07 3.34 8.44
CA LEU A 148 11.64 3.70 7.15
C LEU A 148 10.72 3.32 6.00
N ALA A 149 10.18 2.10 5.99
CA ALA A 149 9.21 1.67 4.98
C ALA A 149 7.93 2.51 5.01
N THR A 150 7.40 2.82 6.20
CA THR A 150 6.18 3.63 6.34
C THR A 150 6.35 5.01 5.75
N MET A 151 7.44 5.68 6.13
CA MET A 151 7.71 7.05 5.71
C MET A 151 8.09 7.12 4.23
N ALA A 152 8.93 6.20 3.75
CA ALA A 152 9.40 6.22 2.37
C ALA A 152 8.32 5.79 1.35
N TRP A 153 7.43 4.88 1.73
CA TRP A 153 6.48 4.26 0.81
C TRP A 153 5.03 4.72 0.98
N GLY A 154 4.78 5.66 1.91
CA GLY A 154 3.44 6.18 2.20
C GLY A 154 2.48 5.09 2.68
N LEU A 155 2.95 4.20 3.56
CA LEU A 155 2.15 3.10 4.06
C LEU A 155 1.08 3.59 5.03
N ASN A 156 -0.11 3.01 4.92
CA ASN A 156 -1.19 3.25 5.88
C ASN A 156 -1.29 2.12 6.91
N LEU A 157 -2.18 2.27 7.89
CA LEU A 157 -2.39 1.29 8.95
C LEU A 157 -2.78 -0.11 8.45
N ALA A 158 -3.49 -0.20 7.32
CA ALA A 158 -3.86 -1.48 6.72
C ALA A 158 -2.64 -2.19 6.12
N ASP A 159 -1.72 -1.45 5.49
CA ASP A 159 -0.45 -1.99 5.00
C ASP A 159 0.39 -2.55 6.17
N LEU A 160 0.51 -1.81 7.27
CA LEU A 160 1.25 -2.26 8.46
C LEU A 160 0.63 -3.51 9.08
N LYS A 161 -0.71 -3.56 9.13
CA LYS A 161 -1.44 -4.75 9.59
C LYS A 161 -1.16 -5.95 8.69
N GLN A 162 -1.13 -5.74 7.37
CA GLN A 162 -0.85 -6.80 6.40
C GLN A 162 0.57 -7.33 6.55
N PHE A 163 1.57 -6.48 6.76
CA PHE A 163 2.95 -6.92 6.96
C PHE A 163 3.12 -7.72 8.26
N ALA A 164 2.50 -7.26 9.34
CA ALA A 164 2.49 -7.99 10.60
C ALA A 164 1.79 -9.36 10.43
N TRP A 165 0.64 -9.41 9.74
CA TRP A 165 -0.07 -10.65 9.42
C TRP A 165 0.79 -11.61 8.57
N ASN A 166 1.42 -11.08 7.53
CA ASN A 166 2.27 -11.84 6.60
C ASN A 166 3.43 -12.51 7.35
N SER A 167 4.03 -11.84 8.34
CA SER A 167 5.14 -12.42 9.13
C SER A 167 4.76 -13.73 9.83
N ILE A 168 3.51 -13.87 10.29
CA ILE A 168 2.98 -15.10 10.88
C ILE A 168 2.57 -16.08 9.78
N GLN A 169 1.84 -15.61 8.77
CA GLN A 169 1.34 -16.43 7.67
C GLN A 169 2.46 -17.18 6.94
N TYR A 170 3.55 -16.48 6.64
CA TYR A 170 4.67 -17.00 5.88
C TYR A 170 5.81 -17.56 6.75
N SER A 171 5.64 -17.58 8.08
CA SER A 171 6.56 -18.28 8.97
C SER A 171 6.65 -19.78 8.65
N SER A 172 7.73 -20.41 9.09
CA SER A 172 7.93 -21.86 9.05
C SER A 172 7.21 -22.61 10.19
N LEU A 173 6.42 -21.91 11.01
CA LEU A 173 5.65 -22.54 12.07
C LEU A 173 4.62 -23.54 11.49
N PRO A 174 4.35 -24.65 12.18
CA PRO A 174 3.24 -25.52 11.82
C PRO A 174 1.89 -24.82 12.05
N ASP A 175 0.85 -25.26 11.35
CA ASP A 175 -0.45 -24.57 11.28
C ASP A 175 -1.10 -24.34 12.65
N ASN A 176 -0.96 -25.28 13.59
CA ASN A 176 -1.45 -25.12 14.95
C ASN A 176 -0.76 -23.95 15.67
N ARG A 177 0.57 -23.81 15.51
CA ARG A 177 1.35 -22.71 16.09
C ARG A 177 1.08 -21.39 15.38
N LYS A 178 0.79 -21.39 14.08
CA LYS A 178 0.31 -20.19 13.36
C LYS A 178 -1.04 -19.72 13.88
N LYS A 179 -2.00 -20.64 14.08
CA LYS A 179 -3.31 -20.31 14.69
C LYS A 179 -3.14 -19.66 16.06
N GLU A 180 -2.32 -20.25 16.93
CA GLU A 180 -1.98 -19.63 18.23
C GLU A 180 -1.33 -18.25 18.07
N GLY A 181 -0.42 -18.10 17.10
CA GLY A 181 0.24 -16.84 16.78
C GLY A 181 -0.74 -15.76 16.36
N PHE A 182 -1.68 -16.08 15.46
CA PHE A 182 -2.71 -15.14 15.01
C PHE A 182 -3.65 -14.72 16.13
N GLU A 183 -4.06 -15.62 17.02
CA GLU A 183 -4.91 -15.26 18.17
C GLU A 183 -4.17 -14.30 19.13
N LYS A 184 -2.90 -14.60 19.44
CA LYS A 184 -2.07 -13.70 20.27
C LYS A 184 -1.89 -12.34 19.60
N TRP A 185 -1.55 -12.33 18.32
CA TRP A 185 -1.36 -11.11 17.55
C TRP A 185 -2.64 -10.28 17.47
N LYS A 186 -3.79 -10.90 17.20
CA LYS A 186 -5.08 -10.21 17.12
C LYS A 186 -5.42 -9.50 18.44
N ASN A 187 -5.17 -10.15 19.57
CA ASN A 187 -5.39 -9.54 20.88
C ASN A 187 -4.46 -8.34 21.10
N GLN A 188 -3.16 -8.46 20.80
CA GLN A 188 -2.21 -7.35 20.92
C GLN A 188 -2.51 -6.22 19.94
N TRP A 189 -2.91 -6.54 18.71
CA TRP A 189 -3.32 -5.58 17.70
C TRP A 189 -4.54 -4.77 18.16
N ASN A 190 -5.56 -5.42 18.72
CA ASN A 190 -6.74 -4.72 19.22
C ASN A 190 -6.41 -3.79 20.39
N LEU A 191 -5.52 -4.22 21.30
CA LEU A 191 -5.02 -3.37 22.38
C LEU A 191 -4.23 -2.17 21.83
N PHE A 192 -3.37 -2.40 20.84
CA PHE A 192 -2.65 -1.34 20.13
C PHE A 192 -3.62 -0.33 19.51
N ILE A 193 -4.60 -0.77 18.71
CA ILE A 193 -5.60 0.12 18.09
C ILE A 193 -6.35 0.94 19.14
N ASP A 194 -6.85 0.30 20.20
CA ASP A 194 -7.61 1.00 21.24
C ASP A 194 -6.74 2.01 22.01
N SER A 195 -5.50 1.65 22.34
CA SER A 195 -4.56 2.57 22.99
C SER A 195 -4.15 3.73 22.08
N SER A 196 -3.85 3.48 20.80
CA SER A 196 -3.52 4.51 19.82
C SER A 196 -4.70 5.45 19.60
N TYR A 197 -5.92 4.93 19.50
CA TYR A 197 -7.14 5.73 19.40
C TYR A 197 -7.30 6.62 20.64
N ARG A 198 -7.21 6.06 21.86
CA ARG A 198 -7.30 6.84 23.11
C ARG A 198 -6.22 7.91 23.22
N LEU A 199 -4.99 7.61 22.81
CA LEU A 199 -3.90 8.59 22.79
C LEU A 199 -4.19 9.73 21.81
N ALA A 200 -4.64 9.41 20.59
CA ALA A 200 -5.00 10.41 19.59
C ALA A 200 -6.14 11.32 20.07
N CYS A 201 -7.19 10.75 20.67
CA CYS A 201 -8.33 11.55 21.16
C CYS A 201 -7.99 12.47 22.34
N ASN A 202 -6.99 12.10 23.15
CA ASN A 202 -6.58 12.84 24.34
C ASN A 202 -5.44 13.82 24.07
N GLN A 203 -4.97 13.91 22.83
CA GLN A 203 -3.87 14.79 22.47
C GLN A 203 -4.32 16.26 22.55
N ILE A 204 -3.58 17.05 23.32
CA ILE A 204 -3.78 18.51 23.37
C ILE A 204 -3.13 19.09 22.12
N LEU A 205 -3.96 19.53 21.19
CA LEU A 205 -3.48 20.14 19.95
C LEU A 205 -3.06 21.59 20.21
N PRO A 206 -2.00 22.08 19.55
CA PRO A 206 -1.66 23.51 19.58
C PRO A 206 -2.81 24.35 19.00
N ASN A 207 -2.69 25.67 19.08
CA ASN A 207 -3.74 26.59 18.60
C ASN A 207 -3.79 26.60 17.06
N VAL A 208 -4.36 25.55 16.49
CA VAL A 208 -4.50 25.31 15.06
C VAL A 208 -5.76 25.99 14.57
N ILE A 209 -5.70 26.68 13.43
CA ILE A 209 -6.87 27.27 12.79
C ILE A 209 -7.30 26.32 11.66
N MET A 210 -8.54 25.84 11.74
CA MET A 210 -9.13 25.08 10.63
C MET A 210 -9.37 25.99 9.44
N ASN A 211 -8.98 25.55 8.26
CA ASN A 211 -9.24 26.25 7.01
C ASN A 211 -9.66 25.24 5.95
N ILE A 212 -10.73 25.55 5.23
CA ILE A 212 -11.22 24.73 4.12
C ILE A 212 -10.91 25.47 2.83
N SER A 213 -10.14 24.84 1.97
CA SER A 213 -9.68 25.42 0.72
C SER A 213 -10.64 25.13 -0.44
N ASN A 214 -11.15 23.90 -0.54
CA ASN A 214 -11.96 23.44 -1.67
C ASN A 214 -12.92 22.31 -1.28
N ILE A 215 -13.89 22.04 -2.15
CA ILE A 215 -14.75 20.86 -2.10
C ILE A 215 -14.75 20.10 -3.43
N LEU A 216 -14.90 18.77 -3.38
CA LEU A 216 -15.08 17.93 -4.57
C LEU A 216 -16.05 16.77 -4.30
N PRO A 217 -17.06 16.53 -5.15
CA PRO A 217 -17.49 17.40 -6.25
C PRO A 217 -18.17 18.68 -5.73
N THR A 218 -18.25 19.72 -6.57
CA THR A 218 -18.96 20.98 -6.24
C THR A 218 -20.47 20.91 -6.54
N TYR A 219 -20.93 19.79 -7.09
CA TYR A 219 -22.33 19.56 -7.43
C TYR A 219 -22.66 18.07 -7.45
N GLY A 220 -23.95 17.75 -7.36
CA GLY A 220 -24.42 16.37 -7.46
C GLY A 220 -25.93 16.22 -7.38
N PRO A 221 -26.43 14.98 -7.37
CA PRO A 221 -27.83 14.70 -7.58
C PRO A 221 -28.66 15.14 -6.36
N TYR A 222 -29.85 15.69 -6.59
CA TYR A 222 -30.75 16.05 -5.47
C TYR A 222 -31.40 14.82 -4.83
N ASP A 223 -31.56 13.73 -5.56
CA ASP A 223 -32.32 12.55 -5.16
C ASP A 223 -31.46 11.43 -4.55
N GLN A 224 -30.13 11.55 -4.61
CA GLN A 224 -29.19 10.55 -4.11
C GLN A 224 -28.13 11.18 -3.21
N SER A 225 -27.71 10.44 -2.18
CA SER A 225 -26.58 10.83 -1.35
C SER A 225 -25.28 10.50 -2.07
N ILE A 226 -24.37 11.46 -2.16
CA ILE A 226 -23.00 11.28 -2.64
C ILE A 226 -22.01 11.86 -1.65
N ASN A 227 -20.78 11.37 -1.65
CA ASN A 227 -19.72 11.90 -0.81
C ASN A 227 -19.13 13.17 -1.42
N VAL A 228 -19.13 14.26 -0.66
CA VAL A 228 -18.39 15.49 -0.96
C VAL A 228 -17.17 15.55 -0.05
N THR A 229 -15.98 15.54 -0.64
CA THR A 229 -14.73 15.71 0.11
C THR A 229 -14.42 17.18 0.27
N LEU A 230 -14.22 17.61 1.51
CA LEU A 230 -13.71 18.93 1.88
C LEU A 230 -12.20 18.80 2.04
N PHE A 231 -11.46 19.64 1.31
CA PHE A 231 -10.01 19.72 1.38
C PHE A 231 -9.59 20.95 2.17
N GLY A 232 -8.65 20.79 3.08
CA GLY A 232 -8.25 21.86 3.98
C GLY A 232 -7.01 21.56 4.78
N SER A 233 -6.88 22.28 5.89
CA SER A 233 -5.83 22.12 6.87
C SER A 233 -6.40 22.34 8.26
N GLY A 234 -5.75 21.77 9.27
CA GLY A 234 -6.14 21.95 10.66
C GLY A 234 -7.23 20.98 11.13
N PHE A 235 -7.55 19.96 10.34
CA PHE A 235 -8.61 18.99 10.66
C PHE A 235 -8.25 18.06 11.82
N GLU A 236 -7.02 18.12 12.36
CA GLU A 236 -6.69 17.50 13.64
C GLU A 236 -7.70 17.87 14.75
N LYS A 237 -8.29 19.07 14.71
CA LYS A 237 -9.36 19.48 15.65
C LYS A 237 -10.62 18.61 15.58
N ALA A 238 -10.84 17.92 14.47
CA ALA A 238 -11.97 17.03 14.26
C ALA A 238 -11.70 15.60 14.78
N ILE A 239 -10.47 15.28 15.18
CA ILE A 239 -10.10 13.94 15.67
C ILE A 239 -10.97 13.58 16.89
N CYS A 240 -11.65 12.44 16.79
CA CYS A 240 -12.57 11.92 17.80
C CYS A 240 -13.73 12.86 18.18
N LYS A 241 -14.09 13.79 17.30
CA LYS A 241 -15.25 14.67 17.46
C LYS A 241 -16.37 14.25 16.54
N ASN A 242 -17.60 14.59 16.93
CA ASN A 242 -18.72 14.51 16.00
C ASN A 242 -18.60 15.63 14.97
N ILE A 243 -18.66 15.29 13.69
CA ILE A 243 -18.62 16.23 12.57
C ILE A 243 -20.02 16.22 11.96
N ILE A 244 -20.65 17.39 11.87
CA ILE A 244 -21.92 17.56 11.19
C ILE A 244 -21.69 18.44 9.97
N CYS A 245 -21.98 17.93 8.79
CA CYS A 245 -21.91 18.67 7.55
C CYS A 245 -23.29 19.27 7.23
N LYS A 246 -23.30 20.57 6.97
CA LYS A 246 -24.48 21.35 6.62
C LYS A 246 -24.47 21.70 5.15
N PHE A 247 -25.55 21.38 4.47
CA PHE A 247 -25.84 21.79 3.10
C PHE A 247 -27.07 22.70 3.15
N GLY A 248 -26.84 24.01 3.35
CA GLY A 248 -27.89 24.93 3.79
C GLY A 248 -28.48 24.48 5.14
N GLU A 249 -29.80 24.27 5.17
CA GLU A 249 -30.54 23.86 6.38
C GLU A 249 -30.47 22.35 6.67
N LYS A 250 -29.88 21.55 5.78
CA LYS A 250 -29.84 20.09 5.91
C LYS A 250 -28.54 19.61 6.52
N GLU A 251 -28.65 18.74 7.53
CA GLU A 251 -27.52 18.17 8.26
C GLU A 251 -27.27 16.71 7.88
N THR A 252 -26.00 16.32 7.88
CA THR A 252 -25.51 14.98 7.63
C THR A 252 -24.27 14.71 8.50
N ASN A 253 -23.99 13.44 8.81
CA ASN A 253 -22.81 13.10 9.59
C ASN A 253 -21.57 13.08 8.69
N GLY A 254 -20.60 13.91 9.03
CA GLY A 254 -19.29 13.94 8.39
C GLY A 254 -18.37 12.84 8.89
N ILE A 255 -17.37 12.52 8.08
CA ILE A 255 -16.37 11.48 8.34
C ILE A 255 -15.00 12.12 8.24
N PHE A 256 -14.25 12.08 9.35
CA PHE A 256 -12.83 12.43 9.34
C PHE A 256 -12.05 11.37 8.57
N ILE A 257 -11.26 11.80 7.58
CA ILE A 257 -10.40 10.90 6.80
C ILE A 257 -8.95 11.07 7.24
N ASP A 258 -8.42 12.28 7.14
CA ASP A 258 -7.07 12.64 7.58
C ASP A 258 -6.96 14.14 7.92
N LEU A 259 -5.73 14.62 8.11
CA LEU A 259 -5.43 16.00 8.53
C LEU A 259 -5.87 17.07 7.51
N ASN A 260 -6.15 16.67 6.27
CA ASN A 260 -6.48 17.53 5.15
C ASN A 260 -7.82 17.19 4.49
N GLU A 261 -8.45 16.06 4.83
CA GLU A 261 -9.70 15.59 4.22
C GLU A 261 -10.81 15.26 5.23
N ILE A 262 -12.01 15.79 4.97
CA ILE A 262 -13.27 15.41 5.62
C ILE A 262 -14.28 15.05 4.54
N ILE A 263 -14.96 13.91 4.69
CA ILE A 263 -16.06 13.53 3.80
C ILE A 263 -17.40 13.97 4.41
N CYS A 264 -18.17 14.69 3.62
CA CYS A 264 -19.54 15.12 3.91
C CYS A 264 -20.50 14.46 2.92
N PRO A 265 -21.21 13.39 3.31
CA PRO A 265 -22.27 12.81 2.49
C PRO A 265 -23.41 13.82 2.29
N THR A 266 -23.96 13.96 1.07
CA THR A 266 -25.11 14.84 0.85
C THR A 266 -26.41 14.25 1.43
N PRO A 267 -27.40 15.08 1.80
CA PRO A 267 -28.70 14.60 2.27
C PRO A 267 -29.40 13.75 1.21
N SER A 268 -29.96 12.61 1.62
CA SER A 268 -30.76 11.77 0.73
C SER A 268 -32.11 12.44 0.48
N LYS A 269 -32.35 12.92 -0.75
CA LYS A 269 -33.51 13.73 -1.18
C LYS A 269 -33.49 15.17 -0.64
N ASN A 270 -32.89 16.06 -1.43
CA ASN A 270 -33.08 17.48 -1.32
C ASN A 270 -34.19 17.92 -2.31
N THR A 271 -35.27 18.52 -1.82
CA THR A 271 -36.44 18.84 -2.66
C THR A 271 -36.22 20.00 -3.61
N ASP A 272 -35.18 20.81 -3.36
CA ASP A 272 -34.93 22.04 -4.11
C ASP A 272 -33.66 21.93 -4.97
N LEU A 273 -33.83 22.16 -6.27
CA LEU A 273 -32.72 22.37 -7.21
C LEU A 273 -32.07 23.73 -6.92
N SER A 274 -31.20 23.76 -5.90
CA SER A 274 -30.63 24.98 -5.36
C SER A 274 -29.11 24.89 -5.20
N ILE A 275 -28.48 26.07 -5.24
CA ILE A 275 -27.11 26.27 -4.78
C ILE A 275 -27.21 26.58 -3.29
N VAL A 276 -26.55 25.78 -2.46
CA VAL A 276 -26.57 25.94 -1.00
C VAL A 276 -25.16 26.17 -0.47
N PRO A 277 -24.97 26.97 0.59
CA PRO A 277 -23.70 27.05 1.28
C PRO A 277 -23.40 25.71 1.97
N ILE A 278 -22.12 25.34 1.99
CA ILE A 278 -21.65 24.22 2.81
C ILE A 278 -20.95 24.76 4.06
N SER A 279 -21.25 24.20 5.22
CA SER A 279 -20.55 24.48 6.48
C SER A 279 -20.37 23.21 7.28
N ILE A 280 -19.44 23.20 8.23
CA ILE A 280 -19.24 22.07 9.13
C ILE A 280 -19.36 22.51 10.57
N VAL A 281 -19.93 21.65 11.40
CA VAL A 281 -20.01 21.84 12.85
C VAL A 281 -19.15 20.79 13.52
N ILE A 282 -18.17 21.24 14.29
CA ILE A 282 -17.26 20.38 15.05
C ILE A 282 -17.30 20.86 16.49
N ASN A 283 -17.61 19.97 17.44
CA ASN A 283 -17.67 20.31 18.86
C ASN A 283 -18.59 21.53 19.17
N ASN A 284 -19.72 21.62 18.48
CA ASN A 284 -20.68 22.73 18.55
C ASN A 284 -20.16 24.10 18.03
N GLU A 285 -18.97 24.16 17.43
CA GLU A 285 -18.48 25.34 16.73
C GLU A 285 -18.79 25.21 15.23
N ILE A 286 -19.43 26.24 14.67
CA ILE A 286 -19.74 26.30 13.24
C ILE A 286 -18.53 26.89 12.51
N LEU A 287 -18.05 26.17 11.51
CA LEU A 287 -17.05 26.65 10.55
C LEU A 287 -17.73 26.86 9.20
N GLU A 288 -17.92 28.13 8.86
CA GLU A 288 -18.38 28.53 7.54
C GLU A 288 -17.26 28.30 6.52
N THR A 289 -17.53 27.53 5.46
CA THR A 289 -16.51 27.25 4.44
C THR A 289 -16.36 28.39 3.44
N GLY A 290 -17.39 29.23 3.29
CA GLY A 290 -17.49 30.20 2.19
C GLY A 290 -17.69 29.57 0.80
N LEU A 291 -17.85 28.24 0.73
CA LEU A 291 -18.05 27.47 -0.49
C LEU A 291 -19.53 27.09 -0.65
N ASN A 292 -19.92 26.81 -1.89
CA ASN A 292 -21.28 26.42 -2.23
C ASN A 292 -21.30 25.08 -2.95
N TYR A 293 -22.35 24.31 -2.70
CA TYR A 293 -22.64 23.05 -3.37
C TYR A 293 -23.94 23.17 -4.18
N LYS A 294 -23.95 22.65 -5.40
CA LYS A 294 -25.12 22.74 -6.30
C LYS A 294 -25.83 21.39 -6.44
N PHE A 295 -27.11 21.35 -6.06
CA PHE A 295 -27.97 20.21 -6.37
C PHE A 295 -28.49 20.27 -7.80
N VAL A 296 -28.39 19.16 -8.53
CA VAL A 296 -28.83 19.03 -9.94
C VAL A 296 -29.76 17.83 -10.13
N SER A 297 -30.63 17.90 -11.14
CA SER A 297 -31.54 16.82 -11.51
C SER A 297 -30.77 15.71 -12.23
N SER A 298 -30.45 14.64 -11.48
CA SER A 298 -29.72 13.44 -11.92
C SER A 298 -28.34 13.70 -12.55
N LEU A 299 -27.32 13.01 -12.06
CA LEU A 299 -26.05 12.88 -12.78
C LEU A 299 -26.18 11.73 -13.77
N LEU A 300 -26.06 12.03 -15.07
CA LEU A 300 -25.72 11.01 -16.05
C LEU A 300 -24.26 10.62 -15.81
N VAL A 301 -24.04 9.50 -15.10
CA VAL A 301 -22.78 8.77 -15.20
C VAL A 301 -22.82 8.09 -16.57
N ILE A 302 -22.08 8.65 -17.51
CA ILE A 302 -21.90 8.05 -18.84
C ILE A 302 -20.73 7.08 -18.68
N ASP A 303 -21.00 5.78 -18.65
CA ASP A 303 -19.98 4.77 -18.90
C ASP A 303 -19.58 4.85 -20.39
N ASP A 304 -18.30 4.64 -20.70
CA ASP A 304 -17.67 4.90 -22.02
C ASP A 304 -18.44 4.31 -23.23
N GLU A 305 -19.21 3.23 -23.05
CA GLU A 305 -20.02 2.63 -24.12
C GLU A 305 -21.16 3.54 -24.61
N THR A 306 -21.61 4.52 -23.82
CA THR A 306 -22.79 5.34 -24.11
C THR A 306 -22.50 6.72 -24.73
N LEU A 307 -21.23 7.04 -24.98
CA LEU A 307 -20.81 8.35 -25.52
C LEU A 307 -21.23 8.58 -26.98
N THR A 308 -21.52 7.53 -27.73
CA THR A 308 -21.88 7.61 -29.16
C THR A 308 -23.33 8.07 -29.40
N THR A 309 -24.21 8.02 -28.39
CA THR A 309 -25.66 8.23 -28.57
C THR A 309 -26.19 9.60 -28.12
N ILE A 310 -25.40 10.42 -27.42
CA ILE A 310 -25.92 11.62 -26.72
C ILE A 310 -25.84 12.92 -27.54
N THR A 311 -25.24 12.92 -28.73
CA THR A 311 -25.06 14.14 -29.55
C THR A 311 -26.33 14.73 -30.18
N SER A 312 -27.55 14.29 -29.80
CA SER A 312 -28.80 14.74 -30.45
C SER A 312 -29.85 15.44 -29.58
N SER A 313 -29.69 15.64 -28.26
CA SER A 313 -30.72 16.32 -27.45
C SER A 313 -30.27 17.64 -26.83
N LYS A 314 -30.83 18.77 -27.30
CA LYS A 314 -30.79 20.08 -26.63
C LYS A 314 -31.55 20.02 -25.29
N SER A 315 -30.82 19.80 -24.21
CA SER A 315 -31.23 20.09 -22.84
C SER A 315 -29.96 20.21 -22.00
N ASP A 316 -29.90 21.13 -21.04
CA ASP A 316 -28.77 21.41 -20.15
C ASP A 316 -28.26 20.15 -19.42
N LYS A 317 -27.44 19.35 -20.10
CA LYS A 317 -26.82 18.12 -19.59
C LYS A 317 -25.34 18.40 -19.41
N PHE A 318 -24.87 18.40 -18.16
CA PHE A 318 -23.47 18.54 -17.83
C PHE A 318 -22.86 17.17 -17.54
N VAL A 319 -21.73 16.88 -18.18
CA VAL A 319 -21.01 15.60 -18.14
C VAL A 319 -19.81 15.73 -17.19
N ILE A 320 -19.72 14.88 -16.17
CA ILE A 320 -18.48 14.69 -15.39
C ILE A 320 -17.69 13.57 -16.05
N VAL A 321 -16.48 13.89 -16.52
CA VAL A 321 -15.50 12.89 -16.97
C VAL A 321 -14.69 12.43 -15.76
N ASN A 322 -14.62 11.13 -15.54
CA ASN A 322 -13.92 10.51 -14.43
C ASN A 322 -12.41 10.84 -14.47
N GLN A 323 -11.91 11.61 -13.49
CA GLN A 323 -10.51 12.08 -13.43
C GLN A 323 -9.48 10.94 -13.40
N LYS A 324 -9.87 9.71 -13.01
CA LYS A 324 -8.96 8.56 -13.03
C LYS A 324 -8.50 8.19 -14.45
N LEU A 325 -9.30 8.46 -15.47
CA LEU A 325 -8.92 8.18 -16.86
C LEU A 325 -8.01 9.27 -17.44
N ILE A 326 -8.11 10.53 -16.99
CA ILE A 326 -7.20 11.61 -17.44
C ILE A 326 -5.76 11.28 -17.04
N VAL A 327 -5.56 10.78 -15.82
CA VAL A 327 -4.25 10.32 -15.35
C VAL A 327 -3.79 9.09 -16.14
N ALA A 328 -4.68 8.13 -16.42
CA ALA A 328 -4.35 6.96 -17.24
C ALA A 328 -4.02 7.32 -18.71
N LEU A 329 -4.73 8.28 -19.31
CA LEU A 329 -4.50 8.81 -20.65
C LEU A 329 -3.22 9.64 -20.73
N LEU A 330 -2.91 10.45 -19.70
CA LEU A 330 -1.63 11.15 -19.61
C LEU A 330 -0.46 10.16 -19.50
N ILE A 331 -0.62 9.08 -18.73
CA ILE A 331 0.38 8.00 -18.63
C ILE A 331 0.52 7.27 -19.97
N LEU A 332 -0.57 6.97 -20.68
CA LEU A 332 -0.52 6.34 -22.01
C LEU A 332 0.06 7.27 -23.09
N LEU A 333 -0.25 8.57 -23.05
CA LEU A 333 0.33 9.55 -23.98
C LEU A 333 1.82 9.76 -23.73
N LEU A 334 2.27 9.76 -22.47
CA LEU A 334 3.69 9.80 -22.13
C LEU A 334 4.42 8.53 -22.58
N ALA A 335 3.77 7.36 -22.51
CA ALA A 335 4.30 6.08 -23.00
C ALA A 335 4.31 5.94 -24.53
N LEU A 336 3.62 6.83 -25.26
CA LEU A 336 3.63 6.89 -26.73
C LEU A 336 4.58 7.96 -27.28
N ILE A 337 5.13 8.82 -26.41
CA ILE A 337 6.04 9.92 -26.76
C ILE A 337 7.50 9.62 -26.32
N MET A 338 7.71 8.58 -25.52
CA MET A 338 9.01 7.94 -25.28
C MET A 338 9.15 6.69 -26.14
#